data_AF-A0A832FVA9-F1
#
_entry.id   AF-A0A832FVA9-F1
#
_cell.length_a   1.000
_cell.length_b   1.000
_cell.length_c   1.000
_cell.angle_alpha   90.00
_cell.angle_beta   90.00
_cell.angle_gamma   90.00
#
_symmetry.space_group_name_H-M   'P 1'
#
loop_
_entity.id
_entity.type
_entity.pdbx_description
1 polymer ?
#
loop_
_entity_poly.entity_id
_entity_poly.type
_entity_poly.pdbx_seq_one_letter_code
_entity_poly.pdbx_strand_id
1 'polypeptide(L)'
;MERSIQKTALVNLIVLVAVATAVYVTAYHTKSYAGLLTTVYLAASTILAFTSWIYLKLLEREALERLEYEEMTAAKASGTLFEPTEADQLPAHRARVSFGRFLIPAITVIFTVGLGAAAWFYYTKLGKAIVRPISNPSLGMSMYGLFALVLFLLGRFSITLSKLQSDIVIRPVAAHMLVGAYINFATGAGIAAVEAGYPETDLLLAKIITIFLALLAVENLINMILEIYRPRVHGIPTRLLYDSRLVGLLAQPENLFTAAAHALDYQFGFKVSETWVFKLFKQYFGPLTAGQLLLIMLSTCFVVIEPGQQGVLERFGKLVQNRNVLNPGIHLKLPWPIDRVHRFTTEEIQRFDIGYTPDPTN
;
A
#
# COMPACT_ATOMS: atom_id res chain seq x y z
N MET A 1 29.37 -9.49 -5.63
CA MET A 1 27.92 -9.41 -5.94
C MET A 1 27.16 -8.55 -4.92
N GLU A 2 27.61 -8.50 -3.66
CA GLU A 2 27.02 -7.69 -2.57
C GLU A 2 26.97 -6.17 -2.82
N ARG A 3 27.93 -5.61 -3.56
CA ARG A 3 27.96 -4.19 -3.94
C ARG A 3 26.73 -3.72 -4.74
N SER A 4 25.98 -4.60 -5.42
CA SER A 4 24.77 -4.19 -6.13
C SER A 4 23.60 -3.94 -5.18
N ILE A 5 23.48 -4.71 -4.09
CA ILE A 5 22.38 -4.65 -3.13
C ILE A 5 22.41 -3.34 -2.34
N GLN A 6 23.60 -2.93 -1.89
CA GLN A 6 23.77 -1.66 -1.18
C GLN A 6 23.38 -0.47 -2.07
N LYS A 7 23.78 -0.49 -3.34
CA LYS A 7 23.39 0.53 -4.33
C LYS A 7 21.87 0.54 -4.50
N THR A 8 21.23 -0.62 -4.61
CA THR A 8 19.76 -0.70 -4.69
C THR A 8 19.08 -0.17 -3.43
N ALA A 9 19.60 -0.48 -2.24
CA ALA A 9 19.06 0.04 -0.98
C ALA A 9 19.20 1.56 -0.88
N LEU A 10 20.33 2.12 -1.33
CA LEU A 10 20.55 3.56 -1.39
C LEU A 10 19.61 4.23 -2.41
N VAL A 11 19.42 3.63 -3.59
CA VAL A 11 18.45 4.11 -4.59
C VAL A 11 17.04 4.09 -4.02
N ASN A 12 16.63 3.01 -3.36
CA ASN A 12 15.32 2.90 -2.71
C ASN A 12 15.11 3.99 -1.65
N LEU A 13 16.13 4.27 -0.84
CA LEU A 13 16.09 5.35 0.14
C LEU A 13 15.94 6.73 -0.52
N ILE A 14 16.77 7.05 -1.50
CA ILE A 14 16.73 8.34 -2.21
C ILE A 14 15.37 8.54 -2.88
N VAL A 15 14.86 7.50 -3.55
CA VAL A 15 13.57 7.56 -4.22
C VAL A 15 12.43 7.70 -3.21
N LEU A 16 12.46 6.97 -2.08
CA LEU A 16 11.44 7.13 -1.04
C LEU A 16 11.44 8.53 -0.45
N VAL A 17 12.61 9.13 -0.19
CA VAL A 17 12.72 10.53 0.27
C VAL A 17 12.14 11.47 -0.79
N ALA A 18 12.57 11.34 -2.05
CA ALA A 18 12.14 12.21 -3.15
C ALA A 18 10.63 12.10 -3.43
N VAL A 19 10.08 10.89 -3.40
CA VAL A 19 8.64 10.67 -3.60
C VAL A 19 7.84 11.11 -2.38
N ALA A 20 8.32 10.88 -1.15
CA ALA A 20 7.64 11.36 0.05
C ALA A 20 7.54 12.89 0.09
N THR A 21 8.60 13.60 -0.27
CA THR A 21 8.60 15.07 -0.36
C THR A 21 7.71 15.56 -1.50
N ALA A 22 7.79 14.94 -2.68
CA ALA A 22 6.94 15.29 -3.81
C ALA A 22 5.45 15.06 -3.50
N VAL A 23 5.11 13.95 -2.84
CA VAL A 23 3.74 13.63 -2.37
C VAL A 23 3.28 14.65 -1.32
N TYR A 24 4.13 15.09 -0.40
CA TYR A 24 3.78 16.14 0.54
C TYR A 24 3.44 17.46 -0.18
N VAL A 25 4.28 17.85 -1.15
CA VAL A 25 4.06 19.07 -1.94
C VAL A 25 2.75 18.97 -2.73
N THR A 26 2.46 17.84 -3.36
CA THR A 26 1.22 17.67 -4.12
C THR A 26 0.00 17.59 -3.21
N ALA A 27 0.09 16.95 -2.05
CA ALA A 27 -0.96 16.93 -1.04
C ALA A 27 -1.29 18.34 -0.53
N TYR A 28 -0.28 19.18 -0.31
CA TYR A 28 -0.46 20.56 0.11
C TYR A 28 -1.17 21.40 -0.97
N HIS A 29 -0.78 21.27 -2.23
CA HIS A 29 -1.41 22.00 -3.34
C HIS A 29 -2.83 21.52 -3.63
N THR A 30 -3.08 20.22 -3.55
CA THR A 30 -4.40 19.63 -3.84
C THR A 30 -5.37 19.73 -2.67
N LYS A 31 -4.86 19.96 -1.44
CA LYS A 31 -5.62 19.94 -0.18
C LYS A 31 -6.34 18.61 0.10
N SER A 32 -5.85 17.51 -0.50
CA SER A 32 -6.38 16.16 -0.32
C SER A 32 -5.99 15.59 1.06
N TYR A 33 -6.96 15.02 1.77
CA TYR A 33 -6.71 14.34 3.04
C TYR A 33 -6.02 12.99 2.83
N ALA A 34 -6.40 12.25 1.79
CA ALA A 34 -5.76 10.99 1.43
C ALA A 34 -4.29 11.18 1.05
N GLY A 35 -3.99 12.30 0.37
CA GLY A 35 -2.62 12.70 0.04
C GLY A 35 -1.73 12.91 1.27
N LEU A 36 -2.22 13.63 2.27
CA LEU A 36 -1.47 13.88 3.52
C LEU A 36 -1.15 12.59 4.28
N LEU A 37 -2.10 11.65 4.33
CA LEU A 37 -1.88 10.34 4.96
C LEU A 37 -0.92 9.46 4.15
N THR A 38 -0.96 9.57 2.82
CA THR A 38 0.01 8.91 1.95
C THR A 38 1.42 9.42 2.23
N THR A 39 1.59 10.72 2.48
CA THR A 39 2.88 11.29 2.94
C THR A 39 3.34 10.63 4.24
N VAL A 40 2.45 10.51 5.24
CA VAL A 40 2.80 9.89 6.53
C VAL A 40 3.28 8.46 6.33
N TYR A 41 2.57 7.67 5.51
CA TYR A 41 2.97 6.29 5.22
C TYR A 41 4.33 6.22 4.52
N LEU A 42 4.60 7.08 3.54
CA LEU A 42 5.89 7.11 2.83
C LEU A 42 7.03 7.62 3.71
N ALA A 43 6.78 8.60 4.58
CA ALA A 43 7.74 9.08 5.56
C ALA A 43 8.14 7.96 6.52
N ALA A 44 7.16 7.19 7.02
CA ALA A 44 7.42 6.01 7.83
C ALA A 44 8.26 4.97 7.03
N SER A 45 7.88 4.69 5.78
CA SER A 45 8.62 3.76 4.91
C SER A 45 10.06 4.22 4.65
N THR A 46 10.32 5.53 4.63
CA THR A 46 11.65 6.13 4.48
C THR A 46 12.54 5.85 5.69
N ILE A 47 11.99 5.90 6.91
CA ILE A 47 12.73 5.54 8.13
C ILE A 47 13.17 4.07 8.08
N LEU A 48 12.31 3.17 7.58
CA LEU A 48 12.67 1.76 7.38
C LEU A 48 13.76 1.59 6.31
N ALA A 49 13.65 2.30 5.19
CA ALA A 49 14.66 2.29 4.13
C ALA A 49 16.03 2.75 4.64
N PHE A 50 16.04 3.82 5.46
CA PHE A 50 17.26 4.35 6.07
C PHE A 50 17.90 3.32 7.01
N THR A 51 17.08 2.68 7.85
CA THR A 51 17.52 1.64 8.78
C THR A 51 18.11 0.44 8.05
N SER A 52 17.44 -0.01 6.99
CA SER A 52 17.90 -1.11 6.14
C SER A 52 19.21 -0.77 5.44
N TRP A 53 19.37 0.47 4.96
CA TRP A 53 20.60 0.91 4.31
C TRP A 53 21.78 0.95 5.28
N ILE A 54 21.59 1.48 6.49
CA ILE A 54 22.64 1.46 7.52
C ILE A 54 23.02 0.03 7.87
N TYR A 55 22.04 -0.85 8.06
CA TYR A 55 22.30 -2.25 8.40
C TYR A 55 23.10 -2.97 7.30
N LEU A 56 22.77 -2.76 6.02
CA LEU A 56 23.55 -3.30 4.90
C LEU A 56 24.98 -2.76 4.86
N LYS A 57 25.18 -1.47 5.20
CA LYS A 57 26.51 -0.87 5.27
C LYS A 57 27.36 -1.45 6.40
N LEU A 58 26.75 -1.82 7.53
CA LEU A 58 27.41 -2.53 8.63
C LEU A 58 27.80 -3.96 8.22
N LEU A 59 26.92 -4.67 7.51
CA LEU A 59 27.20 -6.01 7.00
C LEU A 59 28.38 -6.03 6.02
N GLU A 60 28.41 -5.11 5.07
CA GLU A 60 29.52 -5.02 4.10
C GLU A 60 30.85 -4.68 4.79
N ARG A 61 30.83 -3.79 5.79
CA ARG A 61 32.03 -3.48 6.59
C ARG A 61 32.53 -4.69 7.36
N GLU A 62 31.63 -5.45 7.95
CA GLU A 62 31.99 -6.70 8.63
C GLU A 62 32.58 -7.73 7.66
N ALA A 63 32.00 -7.86 6.46
CA ALA A 63 32.51 -8.77 5.43
C ALA A 63 33.92 -8.36 4.96
N LEU A 64 34.17 -7.07 4.74
CA LEU A 64 35.49 -6.56 4.37
C LEU A 64 36.53 -6.76 5.49
N GLU A 65 36.17 -6.46 6.74
CA GLU A 65 37.08 -6.62 7.88
C GLU A 65 37.42 -8.11 8.12
N ARG A 66 36.48 -9.02 7.87
CA ARG A 66 36.74 -10.48 7.90
C ARG A 66 37.73 -10.90 6.82
N LEU A 67 37.58 -10.40 5.59
CA LEU A 67 38.51 -10.70 4.51
C LEU A 67 39.91 -10.15 4.80
N GLU A 68 40.02 -8.93 5.30
CA GLU A 68 41.31 -8.34 5.74
C GLU A 68 41.94 -9.16 6.87
N TYR A 69 41.14 -9.65 7.81
CA TYR A 69 41.62 -10.52 8.89
C TYR A 69 42.11 -11.88 8.35
N GLU A 70 41.36 -12.51 7.45
CA GLU A 70 41.73 -13.77 6.79
C GLU A 70 43.03 -13.62 5.97
N GLU A 71 43.20 -12.49 5.27
CA GLU A 71 44.45 -12.19 4.55
C GLU A 71 45.62 -11.98 5.53
N MET A 72 45.41 -11.28 6.65
CA MET A 72 46.44 -11.10 7.68
C MET A 72 46.82 -12.41 8.36
N THR A 73 45.88 -13.31 8.63
CA THR A 73 46.17 -14.62 9.24
C THR A 73 46.85 -15.55 8.25
N ALA A 74 46.42 -15.55 6.98
CA ALA A 74 47.09 -16.29 5.90
C ALA A 74 48.54 -15.80 5.70
N ALA A 75 48.78 -14.48 5.80
CA ALA A 75 50.12 -13.90 5.73
C ALA A 75 50.97 -14.16 6.99
N LYS A 76 50.34 -14.33 8.16
CA LYS A 76 51.00 -14.58 9.46
C LYS A 76 51.17 -16.06 9.83
N ALA A 77 50.89 -17.01 8.93
CA ALA A 77 51.09 -18.45 9.15
C ALA A 77 52.54 -18.84 9.57
N SER A 78 53.49 -17.92 9.53
CA SER A 78 54.83 -18.01 10.13
C SER A 78 54.89 -17.30 11.50
N GLY A 79 54.36 -17.95 12.55
CA GLY A 79 54.93 -17.82 13.91
C GLY A 79 54.39 -16.74 14.86
N THR A 80 53.11 -16.77 15.23
CA THR A 80 52.66 -16.11 16.48
C THR A 80 51.77 -17.01 17.31
N LEU A 81 52.23 -17.33 18.53
CA LEU A 81 51.66 -18.24 19.54
C LEU A 81 50.39 -17.70 20.25
N PHE A 82 49.81 -16.62 19.75
CA PHE A 82 48.62 -15.99 20.34
C PHE A 82 47.49 -16.11 19.32
N GLU A 83 46.61 -17.10 19.50
CA GLU A 83 45.29 -17.13 18.88
C GLU A 83 44.37 -16.20 19.69
N PRO A 84 44.07 -14.98 19.22
CA PRO A 84 43.10 -14.16 19.90
C PRO A 84 41.70 -14.68 19.55
N THR A 85 40.82 -14.74 20.53
CA THR A 85 39.44 -15.23 20.37
C THR A 85 38.71 -14.46 19.25
N GLU A 86 38.31 -15.19 18.20
CA GLU A 86 37.86 -14.72 16.87
C GLU A 86 36.79 -13.61 16.84
N ALA A 87 35.99 -13.45 17.91
CA ALA A 87 34.77 -12.63 17.90
C ALA A 87 34.92 -11.22 18.51
N ASP A 88 35.95 -10.96 19.33
CA ASP A 88 36.06 -9.73 20.13
C ASP A 88 36.97 -8.65 19.51
N GLN A 89 37.75 -9.00 18.48
CA GLN A 89 38.75 -8.09 17.88
C GLN A 89 38.28 -7.33 16.65
N LEU A 90 37.07 -7.57 16.14
CA LEU A 90 36.53 -6.87 14.96
C LEU A 90 35.61 -5.70 15.39
N PRO A 91 36.09 -4.44 15.40
CA PRO A 91 35.26 -3.25 15.57
C PRO A 91 33.94 -3.26 14.79
N ALA A 92 33.92 -3.71 13.51
CA ALA A 92 32.69 -3.69 12.71
C ALA A 92 31.67 -4.74 13.18
N HIS A 93 32.13 -5.91 13.61
CA HIS A 93 31.26 -6.93 14.23
C HIS A 93 30.60 -6.39 15.50
N ARG A 94 31.38 -5.76 16.40
CA ARG A 94 30.84 -5.11 17.62
C ARG A 94 29.84 -4.02 17.29
N ALA A 95 30.12 -3.20 16.27
CA ALA A 95 29.21 -2.15 15.81
C ALA A 95 27.87 -2.74 15.32
N ARG A 96 27.90 -3.83 14.54
CA ARG A 96 26.68 -4.52 14.08
C ARG A 96 25.88 -5.13 15.24
N VAL A 97 26.55 -5.82 16.17
CA VAL A 97 25.88 -6.43 17.33
C VAL A 97 25.24 -5.36 18.21
N SER A 98 25.95 -4.25 18.46
CA SER A 98 25.41 -3.09 19.19
C SER A 98 24.21 -2.46 18.45
N PHE A 99 24.32 -2.29 17.13
CA PHE A 99 23.23 -1.79 16.29
C PHE A 99 21.99 -2.69 16.38
N GLY A 100 22.17 -4.01 16.28
CA GLY A 100 21.09 -4.98 16.38
C GLY A 100 20.44 -5.03 17.77
N ARG A 101 21.25 -4.87 18.83
CA ARG A 101 20.77 -4.95 20.22
C ARG A 101 20.03 -3.68 20.67
N PHE A 102 20.48 -2.50 20.26
CA PHE A 102 19.96 -1.23 20.77
C PHE A 102 19.22 -0.43 19.71
N LEU A 103 19.81 -0.26 18.52
CA LEU A 103 19.24 0.65 17.52
C LEU A 103 18.01 0.06 16.83
N ILE A 104 18.04 -1.24 16.45
CA ILE A 104 16.90 -1.86 15.79
C ILE A 104 15.64 -1.82 16.68
N PRO A 105 15.66 -2.25 17.96
CA PRO A 105 14.50 -2.13 18.83
C PRO A 105 14.06 -0.68 19.05
N ALA A 106 15.00 0.25 19.24
CA ALA A 106 14.68 1.67 19.41
C ALA A 106 13.95 2.24 18.18
N ILE A 107 14.43 1.95 16.97
CA ILE A 107 13.78 2.36 15.73
C ILE A 107 12.40 1.71 15.59
N THR A 108 12.26 0.42 15.92
CA THR A 108 10.95 -0.27 15.88
C THR A 108 9.95 0.37 16.85
N VAL A 109 10.38 0.76 18.06
CA VAL A 109 9.54 1.49 19.02
C VAL A 109 9.13 2.84 18.45
N ILE A 110 10.09 3.64 17.94
CA ILE A 110 9.81 4.95 17.34
C ILE A 110 8.85 4.82 16.15
N PHE A 111 9.07 3.82 15.30
CA PHE A 111 8.22 3.53 14.14
C PHE A 111 6.79 3.18 14.57
N THR A 112 6.64 2.27 15.54
CA THR A 112 5.34 1.82 16.06
C THR A 112 4.58 2.95 16.74
N VAL A 113 5.25 3.70 17.62
CA VAL A 113 4.67 4.86 18.32
C VAL A 113 4.34 5.97 17.33
N GLY A 114 5.21 6.24 16.36
CA GLY A 114 4.98 7.25 15.32
C GLY A 114 3.77 6.93 14.46
N LEU A 115 3.61 5.68 14.03
CA LEU A 115 2.44 5.22 13.29
C LEU A 115 1.16 5.26 14.13
N GLY A 116 1.22 4.81 15.39
CA GLY A 116 0.08 4.86 16.31
C GLY A 116 -0.37 6.28 16.62
N ALA A 117 0.58 7.18 16.89
CA ALA A 117 0.32 8.60 17.12
C ALA A 117 -0.26 9.28 15.88
N ALA A 118 0.28 8.99 14.70
CA ALA A 118 -0.26 9.51 13.45
C ALA A 118 -1.69 9.00 13.21
N ALA A 119 -1.93 7.70 13.38
CA ALA A 119 -3.27 7.12 13.22
C ALA A 119 -4.27 7.75 14.20
N TRP A 120 -3.89 7.94 15.47
CA TRP A 120 -4.73 8.60 16.47
C TRP A 120 -5.02 10.07 16.12
N PHE A 121 -3.99 10.82 15.74
CA PHE A 121 -4.12 12.22 15.36
C PHE A 121 -5.03 12.40 14.13
N TYR A 122 -4.86 11.58 13.09
CA TYR A 122 -5.70 11.66 11.91
C TYR A 122 -7.10 11.10 12.13
N TYR A 123 -7.28 10.08 12.98
CA TYR A 123 -8.61 9.58 13.36
C TYR A 123 -9.46 10.69 14.01
N THR A 124 -8.89 11.39 14.99
CA THR A 124 -9.59 12.49 15.67
C THR A 124 -9.85 13.69 14.75
N LYS A 125 -8.92 14.00 13.84
CA LYS A 125 -9.04 15.11 12.89
C LYS A 125 -10.04 14.81 11.76
N LEU A 126 -10.04 13.59 11.24
CA LEU A 126 -10.96 13.14 10.18
C LEU A 126 -12.39 12.93 10.70
N GLY A 127 -12.56 12.57 11.98
CA GLY A 127 -13.89 12.49 12.60
C GLY A 127 -14.64 13.82 12.62
N LYS A 128 -13.93 14.94 12.54
CA LYS A 128 -14.48 16.32 12.48
C LYS A 128 -14.33 16.96 11.10
N ALA A 129 -13.80 16.23 10.11
CA ALA A 129 -13.49 16.78 8.80
C ALA A 129 -14.75 16.88 7.94
N ILE A 130 -14.92 18.03 7.30
CA ILE A 130 -15.95 18.26 6.28
C ILE A 130 -15.32 17.97 4.91
N VAL A 131 -16.14 17.50 3.98
CA VAL A 131 -15.73 17.29 2.58
C VAL A 131 -15.19 18.60 2.01
N ARG A 132 -13.91 18.61 1.59
CA ARG A 132 -13.25 19.79 1.02
C ARG A 132 -13.16 19.68 -0.50
N PRO A 133 -13.40 20.77 -1.25
CA PRO A 133 -13.16 20.79 -2.68
C PRO A 133 -11.65 20.64 -2.94
N ILE A 134 -11.30 19.68 -3.80
CA ILE A 134 -9.91 19.45 -4.21
C ILE A 134 -9.49 20.56 -5.16
N SER A 135 -8.32 21.14 -4.91
CA SER A 135 -7.73 22.15 -5.78
C SER A 135 -6.89 21.47 -6.86
N ASN A 136 -7.01 21.88 -8.12
CA ASN A 136 -6.28 21.34 -9.28
C ASN A 136 -6.26 19.79 -9.36
N PRO A 137 -7.41 19.13 -9.57
CA PRO A 137 -7.52 17.67 -9.61
C PRO A 137 -6.65 16.99 -10.68
N SER A 138 -6.47 17.64 -11.84
CA SER A 138 -5.62 17.15 -12.94
C SER A 138 -4.15 16.96 -12.54
N LEU A 139 -3.59 17.92 -11.79
CA LEU A 139 -2.25 17.83 -11.23
C LEU A 139 -2.15 16.70 -10.21
N GLY A 140 -3.16 16.59 -9.32
CA GLY A 140 -3.24 15.51 -8.35
C GLY A 140 -3.18 14.13 -9.01
N MET A 141 -4.09 13.85 -9.95
CA MET A 141 -4.17 12.55 -10.64
C MET A 141 -2.86 12.17 -11.32
N SER A 142 -2.27 13.09 -12.10
CA SER A 142 -1.03 12.84 -12.84
C SER A 142 0.17 12.59 -11.93
N MET A 143 0.33 13.40 -10.87
CA MET A 143 1.43 13.24 -9.93
C MET A 143 1.32 11.96 -9.11
N TYR A 144 0.15 11.66 -8.53
CA TYR A 144 -0.05 10.41 -7.79
C TYR A 144 0.08 9.17 -8.67
N GLY A 145 -0.34 9.24 -9.95
CA GLY A 145 -0.10 8.20 -10.93
C GLY A 145 1.40 8.00 -11.24
N LEU A 146 2.15 9.09 -11.40
CA LEU A 146 3.61 9.04 -11.60
C LEU A 146 4.32 8.42 -10.40
N PHE A 147 3.99 8.86 -9.18
CA PHE A 147 4.59 8.33 -7.95
C PHE A 147 4.27 6.85 -7.76
N ALA A 148 3.03 6.44 -8.06
CA ALA A 148 2.64 5.03 -8.06
C ALA A 148 3.50 4.23 -9.04
N LEU A 149 3.69 4.70 -10.27
CA LEU A 149 4.49 4.01 -11.28
C LEU A 149 5.96 3.87 -10.85
N VAL A 150 6.58 4.94 -10.36
CA VAL A 150 7.99 4.94 -9.91
C VAL A 150 8.19 3.96 -8.75
N LEU A 151 7.34 4.04 -7.72
CA LEU A 151 7.41 3.16 -6.57
C LEU A 151 7.10 1.70 -6.94
N PHE A 152 6.17 1.48 -7.87
CA PHE A 152 5.80 0.14 -8.34
C PHE A 152 6.97 -0.54 -9.07
N LEU A 153 7.60 0.15 -10.03
CA LEU A 153 8.72 -0.40 -10.79
C LEU A 153 9.90 -0.76 -9.88
N LEU A 154 10.30 0.17 -9.01
CA LEU A 154 11.43 -0.04 -8.10
C LEU A 154 11.13 -1.04 -6.98
N GLY A 155 9.90 -1.05 -6.46
CA GLY A 155 9.44 -2.05 -5.50
C GLY A 155 9.42 -3.45 -6.11
N ARG A 156 8.90 -3.61 -7.33
CA ARG A 156 8.89 -4.90 -8.05
C ARG A 156 10.31 -5.38 -8.34
N PHE A 157 11.17 -4.49 -8.81
CA PHE A 157 12.59 -4.79 -9.04
C PHE A 157 13.27 -5.26 -7.75
N SER A 158 13.11 -4.52 -6.65
CA SER A 158 13.77 -4.82 -5.36
C SER A 158 13.24 -6.11 -4.72
N ILE A 159 11.95 -6.42 -4.83
CA ILE A 159 11.41 -7.72 -4.39
C ILE A 159 12.03 -8.84 -5.22
N THR A 160 12.12 -8.69 -6.53
CA THR A 160 12.67 -9.71 -7.41
C THR A 160 14.15 -9.95 -7.10
N LEU A 161 14.91 -8.88 -6.91
CA LEU A 161 16.31 -8.94 -6.51
C LEU A 161 16.50 -9.66 -5.17
N SER A 162 15.65 -9.34 -4.18
CA SER A 162 15.68 -10.00 -2.86
C SER A 162 15.43 -11.51 -2.94
N LYS A 163 14.58 -11.97 -3.88
CA LYS A 163 14.30 -13.39 -4.10
C LYS A 163 15.47 -14.10 -4.77
N LEU A 164 16.10 -13.47 -5.76
CA LEU A 164 17.24 -14.03 -6.49
C LEU A 164 18.48 -14.16 -5.61
N GLN A 165 18.71 -13.20 -4.72
CA GLN A 165 19.90 -13.16 -3.86
C GLN A 165 19.66 -13.75 -2.47
N SER A 166 18.45 -14.24 -2.19
CA SER A 166 18.03 -14.76 -0.86
C SER A 166 18.24 -13.77 0.29
N ASP A 167 18.25 -12.47 -0.03
CA ASP A 167 18.54 -11.41 0.92
C ASP A 167 17.30 -10.98 1.69
N ILE A 168 17.34 -11.20 3.00
CA ILE A 168 16.23 -10.91 3.90
C ILE A 168 16.13 -9.40 4.18
N VAL A 169 17.20 -8.64 3.95
CA VAL A 169 17.33 -7.26 4.46
C VAL A 169 16.55 -6.23 3.65
N ILE A 170 16.64 -6.29 2.32
CA ILE A 170 16.00 -5.31 1.43
C ILE A 170 14.50 -5.60 1.21
N ARG A 171 14.06 -6.82 1.51
CA ARG A 171 12.71 -7.32 1.24
C ARG A 171 11.60 -6.50 1.92
N PRO A 172 11.67 -6.14 3.22
CA PRO A 172 10.62 -5.36 3.88
C PRO A 172 10.47 -3.97 3.26
N VAL A 173 11.58 -3.30 2.95
CA VAL A 173 11.58 -1.97 2.32
C VAL A 173 10.93 -2.03 0.94
N ALA A 174 11.27 -3.04 0.15
CA ALA A 174 10.68 -3.26 -1.17
C ALA A 174 9.16 -3.52 -1.10
N ALA A 175 8.71 -4.26 -0.07
CA ALA A 175 7.29 -4.49 0.17
C ALA A 175 6.56 -3.20 0.55
N HIS A 176 7.14 -2.38 1.43
CA HIS A 176 6.60 -1.07 1.79
C HIS A 176 6.53 -0.11 0.60
N MET A 177 7.52 -0.14 -0.31
CA MET A 177 7.49 0.62 -1.57
C MET A 177 6.33 0.20 -2.47
N LEU A 178 6.07 -1.10 -2.64
CA LEU A 178 4.94 -1.57 -3.43
C LEU A 178 3.60 -1.19 -2.83
N VAL A 179 3.43 -1.35 -1.51
CA VAL A 179 2.21 -0.89 -0.85
C VAL A 179 2.06 0.62 -0.96
N GLY A 180 3.16 1.38 -0.86
CA GLY A 180 3.18 2.81 -1.14
C GLY A 180 2.72 3.15 -2.55
N ALA A 181 3.12 2.36 -3.54
CA ALA A 181 2.65 2.50 -4.92
C ALA A 181 1.13 2.29 -5.03
N TYR A 182 0.60 1.26 -4.39
CA TYR A 182 -0.84 1.00 -4.38
C TYR A 182 -1.64 2.09 -3.66
N ILE A 183 -1.14 2.63 -2.55
CA ILE A 183 -1.77 3.75 -1.85
C ILE A 183 -1.74 5.02 -2.71
N ASN A 184 -0.64 5.32 -3.41
CA ASN A 184 -0.57 6.44 -4.34
C ASN A 184 -1.54 6.26 -5.51
N PHE A 185 -1.62 5.06 -6.08
CA PHE A 185 -2.58 4.75 -7.14
C PHE A 185 -4.03 4.94 -6.66
N ALA A 186 -4.37 4.41 -5.47
CA ALA A 186 -5.69 4.56 -4.87
C ALA A 186 -6.01 6.04 -4.58
N THR A 187 -5.04 6.83 -4.13
CA THR A 187 -5.19 8.27 -3.90
C THR A 187 -5.43 9.02 -5.21
N GLY A 188 -4.68 8.71 -6.28
CA GLY A 188 -4.90 9.26 -7.61
C GLY A 188 -6.28 8.91 -8.18
N ALA A 189 -6.70 7.65 -8.03
CA ALA A 189 -8.04 7.19 -8.40
C ALA A 189 -9.15 7.87 -7.56
N GLY A 190 -8.89 8.12 -6.27
CA GLY A 190 -9.76 8.88 -5.38
C GLY A 190 -10.00 10.30 -5.84
N ILE A 191 -8.94 11.00 -6.25
CA ILE A 191 -9.04 12.35 -6.83
C ILE A 191 -9.82 12.30 -8.16
N ALA A 192 -9.60 11.28 -8.99
CA ALA A 192 -10.38 11.09 -10.22
C ALA A 192 -11.87 10.86 -9.93
N ALA A 193 -12.20 10.12 -8.88
CA ALA A 193 -13.59 9.90 -8.46
C ALA A 193 -14.23 11.19 -7.93
N VAL A 194 -13.47 12.04 -7.24
CA VAL A 194 -13.94 13.36 -6.80
C VAL A 194 -14.26 14.24 -8.01
N GLU A 195 -13.41 14.25 -9.04
CA GLU A 195 -13.67 14.94 -10.31
C GLU A 195 -14.91 14.38 -11.04
N ALA A 196 -15.15 13.07 -10.94
CA ALA A 196 -16.33 12.39 -11.48
C ALA A 196 -17.62 12.59 -10.66
N GLY A 197 -17.61 13.53 -9.69
CA GLY A 197 -18.79 13.88 -8.89
C GLY A 197 -19.02 13.00 -7.66
N TYR A 198 -17.97 12.35 -7.12
CA TYR A 198 -18.01 11.66 -5.82
C TYR A 198 -17.11 12.34 -4.79
N PRO A 199 -17.55 13.47 -4.21
CA PRO A 199 -16.68 14.32 -3.38
C PRO A 199 -16.28 13.64 -2.06
N GLU A 200 -17.03 12.64 -1.60
CA GLU A 200 -16.73 11.88 -0.37
C GLU A 200 -15.55 10.90 -0.52
N THR A 201 -15.14 10.57 -1.74
CA THR A 201 -14.14 9.52 -1.99
C THR A 201 -12.78 9.82 -1.36
N ASP A 202 -12.33 11.09 -1.37
CA ASP A 202 -11.06 11.48 -0.75
C ASP A 202 -11.07 11.26 0.78
N LEU A 203 -12.18 11.61 1.43
CA LEU A 203 -12.34 11.45 2.88
C LEU A 203 -12.51 9.97 3.26
N LEU A 204 -13.22 9.19 2.45
CA LEU A 204 -13.33 7.74 2.63
C LEU A 204 -11.95 7.07 2.52
N LEU A 205 -11.18 7.40 1.49
CA LEU A 205 -9.82 6.88 1.32
C LEU A 205 -8.91 7.30 2.48
N ALA A 206 -8.99 8.54 2.95
CA ALA A 206 -8.26 9.00 4.12
C ALA A 206 -8.60 8.16 5.37
N LYS A 207 -9.88 7.83 5.60
CA LYS A 207 -10.29 6.94 6.69
C LYS A 207 -9.72 5.53 6.53
N ILE A 208 -9.77 4.96 5.32
CA ILE A 208 -9.22 3.63 5.02
C ILE A 208 -7.71 3.60 5.29
N ILE A 209 -6.95 4.60 4.81
CA ILE A 209 -5.51 4.69 5.05
C ILE A 209 -5.21 4.85 6.55
N THR A 210 -6.02 5.62 7.29
CA THR A 210 -5.86 5.77 8.75
C THR A 210 -6.05 4.44 9.47
N ILE A 211 -7.08 3.67 9.11
CA ILE A 211 -7.31 2.33 9.65
C ILE A 211 -6.14 1.41 9.31
N PHE A 212 -5.64 1.47 8.07
CA PHE A 212 -4.47 0.71 7.65
C PHE A 212 -3.22 1.05 8.48
N LEU A 213 -2.94 2.33 8.74
CA LEU A 213 -1.84 2.75 9.61
C LEU A 213 -2.02 2.24 11.04
N ALA A 214 -3.24 2.27 11.57
CA ALA A 214 -3.55 1.73 12.90
C ALA A 214 -3.30 0.22 12.97
N LEU A 215 -3.75 -0.55 11.97
CA LEU A 215 -3.51 -1.99 11.88
C LEU A 215 -2.01 -2.30 11.80
N LEU A 216 -1.25 -1.52 11.04
CA LEU A 216 0.19 -1.68 10.91
C LEU A 216 0.92 -1.37 12.22
N ALA A 217 0.47 -0.35 12.97
CA ALA A 217 0.98 -0.05 14.31
C ALA A 217 0.67 -1.19 15.30
N VAL A 218 -0.55 -1.72 15.29
CA VAL A 218 -0.95 -2.85 16.15
C VAL A 218 -0.15 -4.10 15.80
N GLU A 219 0.03 -4.41 14.52
CA GLU A 219 0.83 -5.55 14.08
C GLU A 219 2.29 -5.42 14.56
N ASN A 220 2.90 -4.26 14.40
CA ASN A 220 4.28 -4.04 14.87
C ASN A 220 4.39 -4.11 16.39
N LEU A 221 3.39 -3.62 17.12
CA LEU A 221 3.32 -3.76 18.57
C LEU A 221 3.29 -5.23 18.98
N ILE A 222 2.44 -6.04 18.34
CA ILE A 222 2.36 -7.49 18.59
C ILE A 222 3.71 -8.15 18.26
N ASN A 223 4.29 -7.87 17.09
CA ASN A 223 5.59 -8.44 16.69
C ASN A 223 6.71 -8.06 17.68
N MET A 224 6.72 -6.82 18.16
CA MET A 224 7.68 -6.35 19.16
C MET A 224 7.50 -7.10 20.49
N ILE A 225 6.25 -7.31 20.94
CA ILE A 225 5.96 -8.11 22.14
C ILE A 225 6.43 -9.55 21.94
N LEU A 226 6.10 -10.18 20.81
CA LEU A 226 6.52 -11.54 20.50
C LEU A 226 8.04 -11.70 20.42
N GLU A 227 8.76 -10.68 19.94
CA GLU A 227 10.23 -10.69 19.88
C GLU A 227 10.87 -10.64 21.27
N ILE A 228 10.21 -10.03 22.27
CA ILE A 228 10.67 -10.06 23.67
C ILE A 228 10.65 -11.50 24.21
N TYR A 229 9.65 -12.29 23.85
CA TYR A 229 9.52 -13.69 24.25
C TYR A 229 10.35 -14.64 23.38
N ARG A 230 10.93 -14.16 22.28
CA ARG A 230 11.64 -15.02 21.34
C ARG A 230 13.01 -15.42 21.88
N PRO A 231 13.32 -16.73 22.00
CA PRO A 231 14.64 -17.20 22.42
C PRO A 231 15.72 -16.78 21.41
N ARG A 232 16.74 -16.07 21.89
CA ARG A 232 17.89 -15.62 21.09
C ARG A 232 18.92 -16.74 21.01
N VAL A 233 18.73 -17.67 20.08
CA VAL A 233 19.69 -18.75 19.82
C VAL A 233 20.81 -18.22 18.91
N HIS A 234 22.06 -18.45 19.30
CA HIS A 234 23.23 -18.08 18.49
C HIS A 234 23.20 -18.84 17.15
N GLY A 235 23.45 -18.15 16.04
CA GLY A 235 23.55 -18.75 14.70
C GLY A 235 22.29 -18.68 13.82
N ILE A 236 21.14 -18.23 14.35
CA ILE A 236 19.95 -17.98 13.52
C ILE A 236 19.98 -16.51 13.03
N PRO A 237 19.88 -16.22 11.72
CA PRO A 237 19.85 -14.86 11.23
C PRO A 237 18.68 -14.10 11.86
N THR A 238 18.97 -12.97 12.50
CA THR A 238 17.97 -12.09 13.10
C THR A 238 17.03 -11.60 12.00
N ARG A 239 15.76 -12.05 12.05
CA ARG A 239 14.69 -11.39 11.28
C ARG A 239 14.67 -9.93 11.70
N LEU A 240 14.61 -9.04 10.72
CA LEU A 240 14.51 -7.62 10.98
C LEU A 240 13.14 -7.35 11.60
N LEU A 241 13.13 -6.66 12.74
CA LEU A 241 11.93 -6.42 13.57
C LEU A 241 10.81 -5.65 12.86
N TYR A 242 11.05 -5.14 11.66
CA TYR A 242 10.13 -4.33 10.88
C TYR A 242 9.55 -5.04 9.64
N ASP A 243 9.64 -6.38 9.57
CA ASP A 243 8.95 -7.17 8.53
C ASP A 243 7.46 -7.31 8.89
N SER A 244 6.61 -6.42 8.37
CA SER A 244 5.15 -6.50 8.51
C SER A 244 4.59 -7.57 7.57
N ARG A 245 3.86 -8.53 8.14
CA ARG A 245 3.14 -9.56 7.39
C ARG A 245 2.00 -8.95 6.60
N LEU A 246 1.30 -7.93 7.11
CA LEU A 246 0.25 -7.22 6.37
C LEU A 246 0.81 -6.57 5.10
N VAL A 247 1.97 -5.91 5.22
CA VAL A 247 2.64 -5.29 4.07
C VAL A 247 3.19 -6.34 3.11
N GLY A 248 3.79 -7.43 3.63
CA GLY A 248 4.25 -8.56 2.82
C GLY A 248 3.12 -9.23 2.04
N LEU A 249 1.94 -9.35 2.66
CA LEU A 249 0.72 -9.93 2.07
C LEU A 249 0.20 -9.07 0.91
N LEU A 250 0.13 -7.76 1.10
CA LEU A 250 -0.31 -6.83 0.06
C LEU A 250 0.71 -6.72 -1.08
N ALA A 251 2.00 -6.75 -0.77
CA ALA A 251 3.06 -6.67 -1.77
C ALA A 251 3.25 -7.96 -2.58
N GLN A 252 2.96 -9.13 -1.99
CA GLN A 252 3.17 -10.44 -2.61
C GLN A 252 1.95 -11.37 -2.37
N PRO A 253 0.80 -11.11 -2.99
CA PRO A 253 -0.42 -11.90 -2.80
C PRO A 253 -0.23 -13.37 -3.23
N GLU A 254 0.71 -13.66 -4.13
CA GLU A 254 1.07 -15.03 -4.53
C GLU A 254 1.46 -15.91 -3.34
N ASN A 255 2.07 -15.33 -2.29
CA ASN A 255 2.49 -16.07 -1.10
C ASN A 255 1.30 -16.48 -0.22
N LEU A 256 0.14 -15.80 -0.32
CA LEU A 256 -1.07 -16.19 0.41
C LEU A 256 -1.65 -17.49 -0.12
N PHE A 257 -1.75 -17.60 -1.45
CA PHE A 257 -2.31 -18.78 -2.09
C PHE A 257 -1.45 -19.99 -1.76
N THR A 258 -0.12 -19.86 -1.81
CA THR A 258 0.78 -20.97 -1.44
C THR A 258 0.74 -21.28 0.06
N ALA A 259 0.68 -20.27 0.94
CA ALA A 259 0.56 -20.49 2.38
C ALA A 259 -0.76 -21.16 2.77
N ALA A 260 -1.89 -20.72 2.19
CA ALA A 260 -3.19 -21.34 2.38
C ALA A 260 -3.20 -22.77 1.84
N ALA A 261 -2.61 -23.00 0.67
CA ALA A 261 -2.50 -24.34 0.11
C ALA A 261 -1.65 -25.26 1.00
N HIS A 262 -0.52 -24.80 1.53
CA HIS A 262 0.27 -25.56 2.48
C HIS A 262 -0.45 -25.84 3.80
N ALA A 263 -1.24 -24.88 4.31
CA ALA A 263 -2.05 -25.09 5.52
C ALA A 263 -3.16 -26.11 5.27
N LEU A 264 -3.79 -26.10 4.08
CA LEU A 264 -4.76 -27.11 3.67
C LEU A 264 -4.10 -28.48 3.51
N ASP A 265 -2.95 -28.55 2.85
CA ASP A 265 -2.17 -29.78 2.69
C ASP A 265 -1.80 -30.38 4.07
N TYR A 266 -1.43 -29.51 5.03
CA TYR A 266 -1.12 -29.92 6.40
C TYR A 266 -2.35 -30.40 7.16
N GLN A 267 -3.46 -29.66 7.11
CA GLN A 267 -4.66 -29.95 7.90
C GLN A 267 -5.44 -31.14 7.37
N PHE A 268 -5.42 -31.37 6.05
CA PHE A 268 -6.21 -32.40 5.41
C PHE A 268 -5.39 -33.57 4.85
N GLY A 269 -4.05 -33.48 4.86
CA GLY A 269 -3.16 -34.55 4.42
C GLY A 269 -3.20 -34.86 2.92
N PHE A 270 -3.98 -34.13 2.11
CA PHE A 270 -4.00 -34.24 0.66
C PHE A 270 -3.34 -33.01 0.03
N LYS A 271 -2.50 -33.20 -0.99
CA LYS A 271 -1.73 -32.13 -1.67
C LYS A 271 -2.62 -31.29 -2.60
N VAL A 272 -3.51 -30.47 -2.04
CA VAL A 272 -4.36 -29.52 -2.76
C VAL A 272 -3.52 -28.60 -3.64
N SER A 273 -2.35 -28.18 -3.15
CA SER A 273 -1.44 -27.25 -3.84
C SER A 273 -0.94 -27.76 -5.20
N GLU A 274 -0.79 -29.09 -5.35
CA GLU A 274 -0.28 -29.71 -6.58
C GLU A 274 -1.39 -30.02 -7.61
N THR A 275 -2.68 -29.94 -7.19
CA THR A 275 -3.82 -30.25 -8.05
C THR A 275 -3.95 -29.28 -9.23
N TRP A 276 -4.43 -29.81 -10.35
CA TRP A 276 -4.69 -29.01 -11.56
C TRP A 276 -5.73 -27.91 -11.29
N VAL A 277 -6.71 -28.16 -10.42
CA VAL A 277 -7.76 -27.20 -10.05
C VAL A 277 -7.16 -25.98 -9.36
N PHE A 278 -6.22 -26.16 -8.43
CA PHE A 278 -5.57 -25.04 -7.75
C PHE A 278 -4.69 -24.21 -8.71
N LYS A 279 -3.96 -24.88 -9.61
CA LYS A 279 -3.17 -24.19 -10.66
C LYS A 279 -4.07 -23.40 -11.61
N LEU A 280 -5.19 -23.99 -12.02
CA LEU A 280 -6.21 -23.33 -12.85
C LEU A 280 -6.79 -22.13 -12.12
N PHE A 281 -7.19 -22.28 -10.85
CA PHE A 281 -7.69 -21.17 -10.05
C PHE A 281 -6.66 -20.06 -9.94
N LYS A 282 -5.40 -20.37 -9.59
CA LYS A 282 -4.31 -19.38 -9.51
C LYS A 282 -4.07 -18.63 -10.83
N GLN A 283 -4.14 -19.33 -11.97
CA GLN A 283 -3.91 -18.74 -13.29
C GLN A 283 -5.09 -17.90 -13.77
N TYR A 284 -6.32 -18.37 -13.55
CA TYR A 284 -7.53 -17.77 -14.12
C TYR A 284 -8.27 -16.84 -13.17
N PHE A 285 -7.95 -16.82 -11.88
CA PHE A 285 -8.62 -15.95 -10.90
C PHE A 285 -8.53 -14.46 -11.29
N GLY A 286 -7.35 -14.01 -11.71
CA GLY A 286 -7.12 -12.65 -12.21
C GLY A 286 -8.01 -12.28 -13.40
N PRO A 287 -7.88 -12.96 -14.56
CA PRO A 287 -8.69 -12.65 -15.74
C PRO A 287 -10.19 -12.91 -15.54
N LEU A 288 -10.59 -13.90 -14.74
CA LEU A 288 -12.00 -14.17 -14.43
C LEU A 288 -12.62 -13.02 -13.62
N THR A 289 -11.92 -12.55 -12.59
CA THR A 289 -12.37 -11.40 -11.77
C THR A 289 -12.42 -10.13 -12.61
N ALA A 290 -11.42 -9.90 -13.47
CA ALA A 290 -11.42 -8.76 -14.38
C ALA A 290 -12.57 -8.83 -15.40
N GLY A 291 -12.83 -10.02 -15.97
CA GLY A 291 -13.96 -10.25 -16.86
C GLY A 291 -15.31 -10.03 -16.18
N GLN A 292 -15.46 -10.47 -14.93
CA GLN A 292 -16.66 -10.25 -14.13
C GLN A 292 -16.89 -8.76 -13.81
N LEU A 293 -15.84 -8.04 -13.39
CA LEU A 293 -15.92 -6.58 -13.18
C LEU A 293 -16.27 -5.85 -14.48
N LEU A 294 -15.70 -6.27 -15.60
CA LEU A 294 -16.02 -5.72 -16.91
C LEU A 294 -17.47 -6.00 -17.31
N LEU A 295 -17.99 -7.20 -17.05
CA LEU A 295 -19.40 -7.53 -17.29
C LEU A 295 -20.34 -6.70 -16.42
N ILE A 296 -20.04 -6.52 -15.14
CA ILE A 296 -20.80 -5.64 -14.24
C ILE A 296 -20.78 -4.21 -14.77
N MET A 297 -19.62 -3.72 -15.19
CA MET A 297 -19.46 -2.38 -15.73
C MET A 297 -20.24 -2.21 -17.04
N LEU A 298 -20.18 -3.18 -17.97
CA LEU A 298 -20.99 -3.18 -19.19
C LEU A 298 -22.49 -3.30 -18.91
N SER A 299 -22.88 -4.04 -17.87
CA SER A 299 -24.29 -4.13 -17.45
C SER A 299 -24.85 -2.75 -17.07
N THR A 300 -24.03 -1.83 -16.57
CA THR A 300 -24.47 -0.47 -16.25
C THR A 300 -24.72 0.41 -17.48
N CYS A 301 -24.35 -0.04 -18.69
CA CYS A 301 -24.60 0.71 -19.93
C CYS A 301 -26.08 0.71 -20.34
N PHE A 302 -26.86 -0.28 -19.89
CA PHE A 302 -28.28 -0.40 -20.23
C PHE A 302 -29.15 0.35 -19.22
N VAL A 303 -29.92 1.32 -19.69
CA VAL A 303 -30.92 2.02 -18.89
C VAL A 303 -32.28 1.91 -19.55
N VAL A 304 -33.27 1.50 -18.76
CA VAL A 304 -34.68 1.47 -19.15
C VAL A 304 -35.40 2.61 -18.40
N ILE A 305 -36.15 3.42 -19.14
CA ILE A 305 -37.00 4.48 -18.61
C ILE A 305 -38.45 4.06 -18.78
N GLU A 306 -39.21 4.11 -17.69
CA GLU A 306 -40.61 3.69 -17.65
C GLU A 306 -41.53 4.72 -18.33
N PRO A 307 -42.67 4.30 -18.89
CA PRO A 307 -43.72 5.20 -19.34
C PRO A 307 -44.13 6.15 -18.19
N GLY A 308 -44.26 7.45 -18.46
CA GLY A 308 -44.53 8.47 -17.45
C GLY A 308 -43.30 9.11 -16.78
N GLN A 309 -42.10 8.57 -17.02
CA GLN A 309 -40.83 9.11 -16.52
C GLN A 309 -39.97 9.69 -17.65
N GLN A 310 -39.22 10.74 -17.34
CA GLN A 310 -38.13 11.25 -18.17
C GLN A 310 -36.79 11.12 -17.43
N GLY A 311 -35.75 10.73 -18.16
CA GLY A 311 -34.40 10.59 -17.62
C GLY A 311 -33.52 11.77 -18.01
N VAL A 312 -32.93 12.49 -17.07
CA VAL A 312 -31.89 13.48 -17.36
C VAL A 312 -30.54 12.79 -17.37
N LEU A 313 -29.82 12.90 -18.49
CA LEU A 313 -28.49 12.31 -18.66
C LEU A 313 -27.39 13.32 -18.33
N GLU A 314 -26.57 12.96 -17.34
CA GLU A 314 -25.39 13.71 -16.96
C GLU A 314 -24.12 12.92 -17.29
N ARG A 315 -23.15 13.58 -17.91
CA ARG A 315 -21.81 13.04 -18.14
C ARG A 315 -20.82 13.81 -17.29
N PHE A 316 -20.16 13.14 -16.35
CA PHE A 316 -19.27 13.77 -15.37
C PHE A 316 -19.90 15.03 -14.71
N GLY A 317 -21.18 14.97 -14.35
CA GLY A 317 -21.92 16.07 -13.72
C GLY A 317 -22.31 17.23 -14.65
N LYS A 318 -22.08 17.11 -15.96
CA LYS A 318 -22.56 18.08 -16.97
C LYS A 318 -23.69 17.48 -17.80
N LEU A 319 -24.71 18.30 -18.08
CA LEU A 319 -25.81 17.92 -18.97
C LEU A 319 -25.29 17.67 -20.40
N VAL A 320 -25.68 16.56 -20.99
CA VAL A 320 -25.24 16.17 -22.35
C VAL A 320 -26.02 16.96 -23.39
N GLN A 321 -25.43 18.06 -23.90
CA GLN A 321 -26.12 19.06 -24.74
C GLN A 321 -27.00 18.51 -25.88
N ASN A 322 -26.61 17.39 -26.51
CA ASN A 322 -27.38 16.77 -27.60
C ASN A 322 -28.37 15.67 -27.15
N ARG A 323 -28.37 15.28 -25.88
CA ARG A 323 -29.19 14.18 -25.32
C ARG A 323 -29.55 14.44 -23.84
N ASN A 324 -29.98 15.67 -23.54
CA ASN A 324 -30.25 16.12 -22.18
C ASN A 324 -31.41 15.35 -21.52
N VAL A 325 -32.44 15.02 -22.30
CA VAL A 325 -33.66 14.35 -21.84
C VAL A 325 -33.82 13.04 -22.61
N LEU A 326 -33.96 11.95 -21.86
CA LEU A 326 -34.22 10.61 -22.35
C LEU A 326 -35.71 10.33 -22.17
N ASN A 327 -36.37 10.00 -23.27
CA ASN A 327 -37.78 9.64 -23.30
C ASN A 327 -38.00 8.21 -22.77
N PRO A 328 -39.25 7.81 -22.49
CA PRO A 328 -39.57 6.41 -22.15
C PRO A 328 -39.04 5.44 -23.22
N GLY A 329 -38.33 4.40 -22.78
CA GLY A 329 -37.71 3.43 -23.68
C GLY A 329 -36.34 2.92 -23.21
N ILE A 330 -35.71 2.11 -24.07
CA ILE A 330 -34.38 1.54 -23.83
C ILE A 330 -33.32 2.49 -24.38
N HIS A 331 -32.38 2.87 -23.52
CA HIS A 331 -31.29 3.74 -23.88
C HIS A 331 -29.95 3.17 -23.46
N LEU A 332 -29.00 3.24 -24.40
CA LEU A 332 -27.61 2.90 -24.15
C LEU A 332 -26.86 4.16 -23.71
N LYS A 333 -26.21 4.07 -22.55
CA LYS A 333 -25.33 5.10 -21.97
C LYS A 333 -23.93 4.54 -21.77
N LEU A 334 -22.96 5.40 -21.47
CA LEU A 334 -21.64 4.94 -21.05
C LEU A 334 -21.70 4.27 -19.67
N PRO A 335 -20.78 3.33 -19.39
CA PRO A 335 -20.76 2.64 -18.11
C PRO A 335 -20.55 3.64 -16.97
N TRP A 336 -21.13 3.31 -15.82
CA TRP A 336 -20.85 4.01 -14.58
C TRP A 336 -19.34 3.95 -14.28
N PRO A 337 -18.67 5.02 -13.83
CA PRO A 337 -19.22 6.28 -13.31
C PRO A 337 -19.35 7.44 -14.32
N ILE A 338 -19.13 7.21 -15.63
CA ILE A 338 -19.03 8.28 -16.64
C ILE A 338 -20.38 8.98 -16.87
N ASP A 339 -21.43 8.20 -17.13
CA ASP A 339 -22.79 8.69 -17.38
C ASP A 339 -23.73 8.31 -16.21
N ARG A 340 -24.46 9.30 -15.67
CA ARG A 340 -25.53 9.13 -14.66
C ARG A 340 -26.89 9.52 -15.27
N VAL A 341 -27.94 8.82 -14.87
CA VAL A 341 -29.32 9.10 -15.32
C VAL A 341 -30.18 9.33 -14.09
N HIS A 342 -30.77 10.53 -14.00
CA HIS A 342 -31.74 10.89 -12.98
C HIS A 342 -33.14 10.76 -13.56
N ARG A 343 -34.00 9.94 -12.93
CA ARG A 343 -35.37 9.71 -13.40
C ARG A 343 -36.32 10.67 -12.67
N PHE A 344 -37.19 11.33 -13.43
CA PHE A 344 -38.21 12.22 -12.92
C PHE A 344 -39.57 11.80 -13.47
N THR A 345 -40.57 11.73 -12.61
CA THR A 345 -41.95 11.48 -13.03
C THR A 345 -42.53 12.77 -13.59
N THR A 346 -42.71 12.84 -14.90
CA THR A 346 -43.18 14.06 -15.60
C THR A 346 -44.65 14.01 -15.98
N GLU A 347 -45.27 12.82 -16.01
CA GLU A 347 -46.68 12.65 -16.41
C GLU A 347 -47.62 12.40 -15.22
N GLU A 348 -47.11 12.52 -13.99
CA GLU A 348 -47.93 12.41 -12.77
C GLU A 348 -48.65 13.73 -12.49
N ILE A 349 -49.95 13.67 -12.20
CA ILE A 349 -50.77 14.84 -11.91
C ILE A 349 -50.34 15.41 -10.55
N GLN A 350 -49.57 16.49 -10.56
CA GLN A 350 -49.22 17.21 -9.34
C GLN A 350 -50.40 18.06 -8.88
N ARG A 351 -50.99 17.72 -7.73
CA ARG A 351 -52.05 18.50 -7.09
C ARG A 351 -51.43 19.38 -6.01
N PHE A 352 -51.63 20.70 -6.12
CA PHE A 352 -51.25 21.67 -5.10
C PHE A 352 -52.53 22.37 -4.61
N ASP A 353 -53.00 21.97 -3.43
CA ASP A 353 -54.21 22.54 -2.83
C ASP A 353 -53.87 23.89 -2.18
N ILE A 354 -54.49 24.97 -2.70
CA ILE A 354 -54.32 26.33 -2.16
C ILE A 354 -55.59 26.71 -1.40
N GLY A 355 -55.47 26.95 -0.09
CA GLY A 355 -56.54 27.53 0.73
C GLY A 355 -57.51 26.53 1.38
N TYR A 356 -57.25 25.22 1.32
CA TYR A 356 -58.01 24.20 2.06
C TYR A 356 -57.07 23.10 2.56
N THR A 357 -57.18 22.73 3.83
CA THR A 357 -56.54 21.55 4.41
C THR A 357 -57.45 20.33 4.23
N PRO A 358 -57.04 19.28 3.51
CA PRO A 358 -57.82 18.05 3.42
C PRO A 358 -58.01 17.42 4.79
N ASP A 359 -59.25 17.05 5.12
CA ASP A 359 -59.59 16.26 6.31
C ASP A 359 -58.87 14.89 6.22
N PRO A 360 -58.07 14.48 7.21
CA PRO A 360 -57.16 13.31 7.10
C PRO A 360 -57.83 11.93 7.07
N THR A 361 -59.13 11.83 6.78
CA THR A 361 -59.84 10.56 6.66
C THR A 361 -60.45 10.38 5.28
N ASN A 362 -59.61 10.00 4.31
CA ASN A 362 -59.92 9.01 3.26
C ASN A 362 -58.66 8.61 2.51
#